data_AF-A0A914N532-F1
#
_entry.id   AF-A0A914N532-F1
#
_cell.length_a   1.000
_cell.length_b   1.000
_cell.length_c   1.000
_cell.angle_alpha   90.00
_cell.angle_beta   90.00
_cell.angle_gamma   90.00
#
_symmetry.space_group_name_H-M   'P 1'
#
loop_
_entity.id
_entity.type
_entity.pdbx_description
1 polymer ?
#
loop_
_entity_poly.entity_id
_entity_poly.type
_entity_poly.pdbx_seq_one_letter_code
_entity_poly.pdbx_strand_id
1 'polypeptide(L)'
;MEFKNYEEKEEINCFLLKNNLAISAISRINTNFCKQFIKSKLCEINNYWPIEKIENNCEEYFENSPEFCIQKCLNSGFSFAGVGFGVNCYCFNYLIDKNENIVNENLCNFYVCPGKENEFCGGNGTLFVYKTGIKDKQTKILPKFIPYNGKSSLNKIKILFLLQLNGRDYLQIRRLLGMIYSQKHFYFVHVDSRQQFLYSEMLKIQKEFEIKGFFNFKVLRKRFATIWGGTSLLELFLFVINQSIFELEIKWDYIINLSEKDMPLLSLEELEKQLEKKRFATIWGGTSLLELFLFVINQSIFELEIKWDYIINLSEKDMPLLSLEELEKQLENFSNKSYLSSHGYNTASFLNKQGFNFHFLECEKRMWRVAKRNDFPLNLRLDGGSDWLIIHRDLAEYSVSTEDLPSNLRLLFTTILLPLESFFHTVWFFIKRYFGENIQKNFCSNFIIF
;
A
#
# COMPACT_ATOMS: atom_id res chain seq x y z
N MET A 1 -34.20 20.54 -31.45
CA MET A 1 -33.97 19.24 -30.82
C MET A 1 -34.55 19.31 -29.42
N GLU A 2 -35.60 18.53 -29.16
CA GLU A 2 -36.27 18.47 -27.86
C GLU A 2 -35.32 17.91 -26.80
N PHE A 3 -35.16 18.66 -25.70
CA PHE A 3 -34.63 18.14 -24.45
C PHE A 3 -35.72 17.27 -23.81
N LYS A 4 -35.59 15.94 -23.92
CA LYS A 4 -36.42 15.02 -23.13
C LYS A 4 -35.91 15.01 -21.69
N ASN A 5 -36.75 15.49 -20.78
CA ASN A 5 -36.57 15.34 -19.34
C ASN A 5 -36.44 13.84 -19.00
N TYR A 6 -35.33 13.49 -18.37
CA TYR A 6 -35.05 12.18 -17.78
C TYR A 6 -35.59 12.09 -16.35
N GLU A 7 -36.82 12.56 -16.14
CA GLU A 7 -37.58 12.30 -14.91
C GLU A 7 -38.71 11.34 -15.29
N GLU A 8 -38.86 10.25 -14.50
CA GLU A 8 -40.02 9.33 -14.48
C GLU A 8 -39.97 7.95 -15.19
N LYS A 9 -38.82 7.34 -15.47
CA LYS A 9 -38.81 5.89 -15.77
C LYS A 9 -37.65 5.14 -15.16
N GLU A 10 -37.86 4.63 -13.95
CA GLU A 10 -37.51 3.27 -13.46
C GLU A 10 -37.50 3.22 -11.92
N GLU A 11 -38.67 3.38 -11.29
CA GLU A 11 -38.89 2.85 -9.93
C GLU A 11 -39.15 1.33 -10.03
N ILE A 12 -38.14 0.58 -10.47
CA ILE A 12 -38.11 -0.87 -10.30
C ILE A 12 -37.77 -1.13 -8.83
N ASN A 13 -38.81 -1.34 -8.01
CA ASN A 13 -38.82 -1.83 -6.62
C ASN A 13 -37.49 -1.79 -5.85
N CYS A 14 -37.00 -0.58 -5.61
CA CYS A 14 -35.79 -0.34 -4.84
C CYS A 14 -36.09 -0.35 -3.33
N PHE A 15 -36.28 -1.54 -2.77
CA PHE A 15 -36.73 -1.75 -1.39
C PHE A 15 -35.88 -1.01 -0.34
N LEU A 16 -34.56 -0.89 -0.57
CA LEU A 16 -33.65 -0.22 0.36
C LEU A 16 -33.84 1.29 0.47
N LEU A 17 -34.48 1.95 -0.51
CA LEU A 17 -34.83 3.37 -0.40
C LEU A 17 -35.84 3.66 0.71
N LYS A 18 -36.69 2.67 1.05
CA LYS A 18 -37.67 2.78 2.14
C LYS A 18 -37.06 2.49 3.51
N ASN A 19 -35.76 2.18 3.59
CA ASN A 19 -35.08 1.92 4.85
C ASN A 19 -34.88 3.22 5.65
N ASN A 20 -35.18 3.20 6.95
CA ASN A 20 -35.00 4.37 7.84
C ASN A 20 -33.56 4.91 7.84
N LEU A 21 -32.55 4.04 7.71
CA LEU A 21 -31.14 4.47 7.60
C LEU A 21 -30.88 5.20 6.27
N ALA A 22 -31.46 4.73 5.17
CA ALA A 22 -31.32 5.35 3.86
C ALA A 22 -31.98 6.73 3.84
N ILE A 23 -33.21 6.81 4.36
CA ILE A 23 -33.96 8.07 4.49
C ILE A 23 -33.18 9.07 5.35
N SER A 24 -32.67 8.62 6.52
CA SER A 24 -31.86 9.44 7.43
C SER A 24 -30.50 9.85 6.84
N ALA A 25 -29.87 9.00 6.04
CA ALA A 25 -28.64 9.35 5.34
C ALA A 25 -28.92 10.41 4.28
N ILE A 26 -29.89 10.16 3.39
CA ILE A 26 -30.26 11.04 2.27
C ILE A 26 -30.69 12.43 2.75
N SER A 27 -31.40 12.53 3.87
CA SER A 27 -31.83 13.83 4.42
C SER A 27 -30.69 14.69 4.93
N ARG A 28 -29.56 14.08 5.33
CA ARG A 28 -28.36 14.76 5.87
C ARG A 28 -27.31 15.08 4.80
N ILE A 29 -27.48 14.59 3.58
CA ILE A 29 -26.59 14.89 2.44
C ILE A 29 -26.84 16.32 1.96
N ASN A 30 -25.76 17.04 1.63
CA ASN A 30 -25.86 18.46 1.27
C ASN A 30 -26.13 18.67 -0.23
N THR A 31 -25.51 17.88 -1.11
CA THR A 31 -25.56 18.06 -2.56
C THR A 31 -26.59 17.15 -3.23
N ASN A 32 -27.26 17.68 -4.26
CA ASN A 32 -28.23 16.91 -5.04
C ASN A 32 -27.58 15.77 -5.81
N PHE A 33 -26.35 15.96 -6.31
CA PHE A 33 -25.56 14.91 -6.96
C PHE A 33 -25.39 13.69 -6.03
N CYS A 34 -24.97 13.93 -4.79
CA CYS A 34 -24.72 12.87 -3.84
C CYS A 34 -26.01 12.12 -3.44
N LYS A 35 -27.13 12.85 -3.32
CA LYS A 35 -28.45 12.25 -3.09
C LYS A 35 -28.85 11.33 -4.24
N GLN A 36 -28.69 11.77 -5.49
CA GLN A 36 -29.00 10.96 -6.66
C GLN A 36 -28.09 9.74 -6.77
N PHE A 37 -26.78 9.92 -6.53
CA PHE A 37 -25.80 8.83 -6.52
C PHE A 37 -26.15 7.74 -5.51
N ILE A 38 -26.39 8.12 -4.24
CA ILE A 38 -26.75 7.15 -3.19
C ILE A 38 -28.08 6.46 -3.52
N LYS A 39 -29.07 7.18 -4.07
CA LYS A 39 -30.33 6.57 -4.51
C LYS A 39 -30.12 5.53 -5.60
N SER A 40 -29.34 5.83 -6.64
CA SER A 40 -29.00 4.89 -7.71
C SER A 40 -28.32 3.64 -7.16
N LYS A 41 -27.28 3.82 -6.34
CA LYS A 41 -26.51 2.71 -5.77
C LYS A 41 -27.33 1.82 -4.85
N LEU A 42 -28.26 2.38 -4.08
CA LEU A 42 -29.19 1.61 -3.26
C LEU A 42 -30.07 0.66 -4.09
N CYS A 43 -30.35 1.00 -5.35
CA CYS A 43 -31.14 0.16 -6.25
C CYS A 43 -30.30 -0.92 -6.95
N GLU A 44 -29.00 -0.68 -7.10
CA GLU A 44 -28.04 -1.64 -7.63
C GLU A 44 -27.62 -2.70 -6.59
N ILE A 45 -27.67 -2.39 -5.29
CA ILE A 45 -27.21 -3.28 -4.21
C ILE A 45 -27.86 -4.67 -4.23
N ASN A 46 -29.11 -4.78 -4.66
CA ASN A 46 -29.83 -6.06 -4.73
C ASN A 46 -29.34 -6.98 -5.85
N ASN A 47 -28.50 -6.50 -6.77
CA ASN A 47 -28.03 -7.27 -7.94
C ASN A 47 -26.60 -7.82 -7.77
N TYR A 48 -25.95 -7.60 -6.61
CA TYR A 48 -24.51 -7.89 -6.46
C TYR A 48 -24.14 -9.36 -6.25
N TRP A 49 -25.09 -10.30 -6.27
CA TRP A 49 -24.77 -11.74 -6.27
C TRP A 49 -25.95 -12.60 -6.78
N PRO A 50 -25.85 -13.30 -7.92
CA PRO A 50 -26.78 -14.38 -8.23
C PRO A 50 -26.46 -15.57 -7.31
N ILE A 51 -27.42 -15.93 -6.45
CA ILE A 51 -27.32 -17.08 -5.55
C ILE A 51 -27.38 -18.36 -6.38
N GLU A 52 -26.23 -18.90 -6.77
CA GLU A 52 -26.13 -20.32 -7.12
C GLU A 52 -25.22 -21.04 -6.12
N LYS A 53 -25.79 -22.12 -5.57
CA LYS A 53 -25.20 -22.97 -4.53
C LYS A 53 -23.93 -23.63 -5.05
N ILE A 54 -22.80 -23.40 -4.37
CA ILE A 54 -21.63 -24.28 -4.45
C ILE A 54 -21.67 -25.17 -3.21
N GLU A 55 -21.82 -26.49 -3.41
CA GLU A 55 -21.93 -27.49 -2.36
C GLU A 55 -20.57 -27.85 -1.72
N ASN A 56 -20.67 -28.31 -0.47
CA ASN A 56 -19.62 -28.48 0.53
C ASN A 56 -18.72 -29.71 0.33
N ASN A 57 -17.50 -29.63 0.88
CA ASN A 57 -17.00 -30.55 1.92
C ASN A 57 -15.73 -29.97 2.58
N CYS A 58 -15.68 -29.99 3.93
CA CYS A 58 -14.51 -29.64 4.74
C CYS A 58 -14.49 -30.51 6.01
N GLU A 59 -13.36 -31.17 6.26
CA GLU A 59 -12.91 -31.63 7.58
C GLU A 59 -11.55 -30.96 7.88
N GLU A 60 -11.27 -30.66 9.16
CA GLU A 60 -10.05 -30.02 9.66
C GLU A 60 -9.06 -31.08 10.20
N TYR A 61 -7.76 -30.97 9.86
CA TYR A 61 -6.69 -31.76 10.49
C TYR A 61 -5.48 -30.88 10.90
N PHE A 62 -4.93 -31.15 12.09
CA PHE A 62 -3.71 -30.55 12.66
C PHE A 62 -2.61 -31.63 12.75
N GLU A 63 -1.47 -31.47 12.06
CA GLU A 63 -0.43 -32.50 11.98
C GLU A 63 0.96 -32.00 12.42
N ASN A 64 1.53 -32.58 13.48
CA ASN A 64 2.89 -32.33 14.00
C ASN A 64 3.74 -33.60 13.85
N SER A 65 5.01 -33.47 13.46
CA SER A 65 5.99 -34.58 13.36
C SER A 65 7.44 -34.06 13.52
N PRO A 66 8.41 -34.91 13.90
CA PRO A 66 9.83 -34.59 13.93
C PRO A 66 10.34 -33.92 12.65
N GLU A 67 10.03 -34.49 11.50
CA GLU A 67 10.46 -33.96 10.19
C GLU A 67 9.86 -32.57 9.93
N PHE A 68 8.56 -32.41 10.19
CA PHE A 68 7.89 -31.12 10.08
C PHE A 68 8.53 -30.07 11.00
N CYS A 69 8.83 -30.44 12.24
CA CYS A 69 9.40 -29.52 13.21
C CYS A 69 10.85 -29.14 12.90
N ILE A 70 11.68 -30.10 12.47
CA ILE A 70 13.05 -29.85 12.02
C ILE A 70 13.07 -28.86 10.87
N GLN A 71 12.22 -29.10 9.85
CA GLN A 71 12.12 -28.22 8.69
C GLN A 71 11.61 -26.84 9.09
N LYS A 72 10.60 -26.77 9.97
CA LYS A 72 10.07 -25.50 10.47
C LYS A 72 11.15 -24.68 11.18
N CYS A 73 11.96 -25.29 12.04
CA CYS A 73 13.01 -24.59 12.78
C CYS A 73 14.24 -24.27 11.91
N LEU A 74 14.60 -25.15 10.97
CA LEU A 74 15.61 -24.88 9.95
C LEU A 74 15.24 -23.65 9.11
N ASN A 75 14.01 -23.62 8.59
CA ASN A 75 13.50 -22.51 7.79
C ASN A 75 13.37 -21.21 8.62
N SER A 76 13.23 -21.34 9.93
CA SER A 76 13.17 -20.21 10.87
C SER A 76 14.56 -19.76 11.37
N GLY A 77 15.64 -20.34 10.84
CA GLY A 77 17.00 -19.93 11.17
C GLY A 77 17.51 -20.44 12.52
N PHE A 78 16.78 -21.35 13.16
CA PHE A 78 17.17 -21.89 14.47
C PHE A 78 18.05 -23.12 14.34
N SER A 79 19.11 -23.20 15.13
CA SER A 79 20.08 -24.30 15.08
C SER A 79 19.54 -25.65 15.56
N PHE A 80 18.45 -25.64 16.33
CA PHE A 80 17.83 -26.83 16.90
C PHE A 80 16.29 -26.76 16.83
N ALA A 81 15.68 -27.94 16.74
CA ALA A 81 14.23 -28.17 16.77
C ALA A 81 13.88 -29.17 17.87
N GLY A 82 12.72 -29.04 18.50
CA GLY A 82 12.24 -29.95 19.53
C GLY A 82 10.76 -30.29 19.37
N VAL A 83 10.37 -31.56 19.43
CA VAL A 83 8.95 -31.97 19.46
C VAL A 83 8.53 -32.40 20.86
N GLY A 84 7.33 -32.00 21.28
CA GLY A 84 6.81 -32.22 22.63
C GLY A 84 5.29 -32.21 22.71
N PHE A 85 4.74 -32.84 23.75
CA PHE A 85 3.30 -32.83 24.06
C PHE A 85 2.37 -33.21 22.88
N GLY A 86 2.84 -34.06 21.96
CA GLY A 86 2.09 -34.52 20.80
C GLY A 86 2.00 -33.50 19.68
N VAL A 87 1.48 -32.30 19.97
CA VAL A 87 1.16 -31.27 18.97
C VAL A 87 2.17 -30.11 18.90
N ASN A 88 3.12 -30.02 19.84
CA ASN A 88 4.00 -28.86 19.94
C ASN A 88 5.35 -29.08 19.24
N CYS A 89 5.83 -28.01 18.63
CA CYS A 89 7.15 -27.90 18.01
C CYS A 89 7.85 -26.64 18.54
N TYR A 90 9.09 -26.79 18.99
CA TYR A 90 9.92 -25.79 19.64
C TYR A 90 11.19 -25.53 18.83
N CYS A 91 11.59 -24.27 18.66
CA CYS A 91 12.82 -23.89 17.94
C CYS A 91 13.75 -23.08 18.84
N PHE A 92 15.04 -23.39 18.84
CA PHE A 92 16.02 -22.72 19.71
C PHE A 92 17.44 -22.73 19.13
N ASN A 93 18.26 -21.78 19.57
CA ASN A 93 19.62 -21.57 19.06
C ASN A 93 20.72 -22.16 19.94
N TYR A 94 20.41 -22.45 21.20
CA TYR A 94 21.36 -22.96 22.18
C TYR A 94 20.70 -24.04 23.03
N LEU A 95 21.49 -25.04 23.40
CA LEU A 95 21.15 -26.02 24.42
C LEU A 95 21.80 -25.58 25.73
N ILE A 96 21.02 -25.47 26.81
CA ILE A 96 21.52 -25.18 28.16
C ILE A 96 22.11 -26.49 28.71
N ASP A 97 23.42 -26.50 28.92
CA ASP A 97 24.26 -27.61 29.41
C ASP A 97 24.05 -28.99 28.76
N LYS A 98 25.01 -29.40 27.92
CA LYS A 98 24.93 -30.60 27.07
C LYS A 98 24.86 -31.93 27.83
N ASN A 99 25.09 -31.98 29.15
CA ASN A 99 25.22 -33.24 29.88
C ASN A 99 24.28 -33.41 31.10
N GLU A 100 23.62 -32.35 31.61
CA GLU A 100 22.81 -32.48 32.84
C GLU A 100 21.31 -32.71 32.60
N ASN A 101 20.82 -32.50 31.37
CA ASN A 101 19.39 -32.55 31.03
C ASN A 101 19.02 -33.62 29.99
N ILE A 102 19.92 -34.56 29.68
CA ILE A 102 19.62 -35.69 28.80
C ILE A 102 18.93 -36.78 29.63
N VAL A 103 17.66 -37.02 29.34
CA VAL A 103 16.86 -38.06 29.98
C VAL A 103 16.84 -39.34 29.14
N ASN A 104 16.44 -40.47 29.74
CA ASN A 104 16.25 -41.72 29.02
C ASN A 104 15.17 -41.55 27.93
N GLU A 105 15.45 -42.02 26.71
CA GLU A 105 14.58 -41.92 25.53
C GLU A 105 13.17 -42.46 25.76
N ASN A 106 13.01 -43.46 26.61
CA ASN A 106 11.70 -44.02 26.98
C ASN A 106 10.76 -42.98 27.62
N LEU A 107 11.29 -41.94 28.25
CA LEU A 107 10.50 -40.86 28.84
C LEU A 107 9.97 -39.88 27.78
N CYS A 108 10.51 -39.90 26.56
CA CYS A 108 10.06 -39.10 25.42
C CYS A 108 9.06 -39.84 24.52
N ASN A 109 8.87 -41.16 24.72
CA ASN A 109 7.98 -42.01 23.91
C ASN A 109 6.56 -42.09 24.49
N PHE A 110 5.97 -40.95 24.85
CA PHE A 110 4.65 -40.93 25.49
C PHE A 110 3.54 -40.43 24.56
N TYR A 111 3.80 -39.39 23.76
CA TYR A 111 2.81 -38.84 22.83
C TYR A 111 3.13 -39.23 21.40
N VAL A 112 2.15 -39.82 20.70
CA VAL A 112 2.25 -40.09 19.26
C VAL A 112 2.04 -38.79 18.48
N CYS A 113 2.84 -38.62 17.42
CA CYS A 113 2.76 -37.47 16.53
C CYS A 113 1.48 -37.52 15.67
N PRO A 114 0.64 -36.48 15.67
CA PRO A 114 -0.59 -36.47 14.87
C PRO A 114 -0.32 -36.41 13.36
N GLY A 115 0.87 -35.96 12.94
CA GLY A 115 1.26 -35.99 11.53
C GLY A 115 1.87 -37.32 11.06
N LYS A 116 2.22 -38.23 11.98
CA LYS A 116 2.74 -39.57 11.68
C LYS A 116 2.52 -40.50 12.87
N GLU A 117 1.58 -41.43 12.73
CA GLU A 117 1.16 -42.34 13.83
C GLU A 117 2.25 -43.28 14.35
N ASN A 118 3.37 -43.43 13.64
CA ASN A 118 4.50 -44.27 14.03
C ASN A 118 5.68 -43.51 14.66
N GLU A 119 5.55 -42.20 14.87
CA GLU A 119 6.58 -41.36 15.46
C GLU A 119 6.11 -40.75 16.79
N PHE A 120 7.06 -40.48 17.70
CA PHE A 120 6.77 -39.88 18.99
C PHE A 120 7.13 -38.38 19.03
N CYS A 121 6.22 -37.59 19.57
CA CYS A 121 6.31 -36.14 19.72
C CYS A 121 6.48 -35.76 21.19
N GLY A 122 7.46 -36.39 21.85
CA GLY A 122 7.90 -36.12 23.22
C GLY A 122 7.04 -36.75 24.32
N GLY A 123 7.37 -36.44 25.57
CA GLY A 123 6.68 -36.96 26.74
C GLY A 123 6.37 -35.93 27.80
N ASN A 124 5.98 -36.38 28.99
CA ASN A 124 5.52 -35.47 30.04
C ASN A 124 6.70 -34.65 30.59
N GLY A 125 6.82 -33.40 30.13
CA GLY A 125 7.94 -32.51 30.47
C GLY A 125 9.25 -32.83 29.75
N THR A 126 9.23 -33.65 28.70
CA THR A 126 10.41 -34.12 27.97
C THR A 126 10.24 -33.93 26.45
N LEU A 127 11.33 -33.64 25.74
CA LEU A 127 11.32 -33.29 24.31
C LEU A 127 12.32 -34.14 23.52
N PHE A 128 11.97 -34.50 22.29
CA PHE A 128 12.96 -34.96 21.31
C PHE A 128 13.59 -33.77 20.62
N VAL A 129 14.91 -33.66 20.65
CA VAL A 129 15.66 -32.52 20.09
C VAL A 129 16.53 -32.93 18.91
N TYR A 130 16.48 -32.15 17.85
CA TYR A 130 17.14 -32.38 16.57
C TYR A 130 17.97 -31.17 16.16
N LYS A 131 19.07 -31.40 15.45
CA LYS A 131 19.84 -30.33 14.79
C LYS A 131 19.23 -30.02 13.43
N THR A 132 19.17 -28.75 13.08
CA THR A 132 18.59 -28.29 11.81
C THR A 132 19.61 -28.19 10.69
N GLY A 133 20.90 -27.97 11.01
CA GLY A 133 22.01 -27.99 10.03
C GLY A 133 22.62 -26.63 9.67
N ILE A 134 22.18 -25.53 10.29
CA ILE A 134 22.75 -24.18 10.08
C ILE A 134 24.14 -24.06 10.72
N LYS A 135 25.12 -23.52 9.98
CA LYS A 135 26.47 -23.15 10.45
C LYS A 135 26.62 -21.62 10.43
N ASP A 136 27.11 -21.04 11.52
CA ASP A 136 27.10 -19.57 11.74
C ASP A 136 28.12 -18.76 10.90
N LYS A 137 27.63 -17.57 10.46
CA LYS A 137 28.25 -16.22 10.30
C LYS A 137 28.80 -15.63 8.96
N GLN A 138 28.30 -14.39 8.69
CA GLN A 138 28.86 -13.14 8.10
C GLN A 138 28.91 -12.98 6.54
N THR A 139 28.66 -11.81 5.89
CA THR A 139 28.98 -10.37 6.12
C THR A 139 27.97 -9.39 5.44
N LYS A 140 27.95 -8.09 5.82
CA LYS A 140 27.08 -6.99 5.28
C LYS A 140 27.54 -6.45 3.92
N ILE A 141 26.60 -6.18 2.99
CA ILE A 141 26.86 -5.55 1.68
C ILE A 141 26.20 -4.16 1.60
N LEU A 142 26.95 -3.13 1.20
CA LEU A 142 26.41 -1.78 0.99
C LEU A 142 25.85 -1.59 -0.44
N PRO A 143 24.71 -0.89 -0.61
CA PRO A 143 24.04 -0.75 -1.91
C PRO A 143 24.78 0.18 -2.89
N LYS A 144 24.66 -0.13 -4.18
CA LYS A 144 25.20 0.65 -5.32
C LYS A 144 24.09 1.09 -6.29
N PHE A 145 24.32 2.26 -6.88
CA PHE A 145 23.47 2.98 -7.82
C PHE A 145 23.32 2.30 -9.20
N ILE A 146 22.11 2.31 -9.76
CA ILE A 146 21.80 1.93 -11.15
C ILE A 146 20.93 3.03 -11.79
N PRO A 147 21.39 3.75 -12.83
CA PRO A 147 20.55 4.67 -13.57
C PRO A 147 19.70 3.95 -14.63
N TYR A 148 18.42 4.30 -14.70
CA TYR A 148 17.44 3.74 -15.63
C TYR A 148 17.44 4.49 -16.98
N ASN A 149 17.51 3.71 -18.08
CA ASN A 149 17.35 4.18 -19.45
C ASN A 149 15.92 3.84 -19.95
N GLY A 150 14.91 4.52 -19.42
CA GLY A 150 13.53 4.36 -19.87
C GLY A 150 13.09 5.45 -20.82
N LYS A 151 12.67 5.09 -22.04
CA LYS A 151 11.82 5.93 -22.88
C LYS A 151 10.42 5.96 -22.25
N SER A 152 10.04 7.07 -21.60
CA SER A 152 8.67 7.24 -21.11
C SER A 152 7.72 7.63 -22.25
N SER A 153 6.73 6.77 -22.48
CA SER A 153 5.57 7.09 -23.31
C SER A 153 4.62 8.02 -22.55
N LEU A 154 4.26 9.13 -23.20
CA LEU A 154 3.01 9.87 -23.04
C LEU A 154 2.62 10.25 -21.59
N ASN A 155 3.15 11.36 -21.05
CA ASN A 155 2.29 12.44 -20.51
C ASN A 155 3.00 13.75 -20.11
N LYS A 156 2.21 14.82 -20.20
CA LYS A 156 2.57 16.15 -20.70
C LYS A 156 2.62 17.22 -19.59
N ILE A 157 2.84 16.84 -18.33
CA ILE A 157 2.79 17.76 -17.18
C ILE A 157 4.02 18.68 -17.19
N LYS A 158 3.80 19.98 -17.12
CA LYS A 158 4.85 20.99 -17.03
C LYS A 158 4.83 21.65 -15.65
N ILE A 159 5.92 21.48 -14.90
CA ILE A 159 6.09 22.08 -13.58
C ILE A 159 6.88 23.39 -13.73
N LEU A 160 6.45 24.44 -13.02
CA LEU A 160 7.23 25.64 -12.75
C LEU A 160 7.84 25.54 -11.36
N PHE A 161 9.14 25.29 -11.28
CA PHE A 161 9.90 25.35 -10.03
C PHE A 161 10.26 26.81 -9.73
N LEU A 162 9.75 27.34 -8.63
CA LEU A 162 10.18 28.60 -8.06
C LEU A 162 11.23 28.31 -6.99
N LEU A 163 12.50 28.63 -7.28
CA LEU A 163 13.61 28.50 -6.35
C LEU A 163 13.81 29.84 -5.62
N GLN A 164 13.48 29.88 -4.33
CA GLN A 164 13.65 31.05 -3.46
C GLN A 164 14.94 30.88 -2.66
N LEU A 165 16.01 31.48 -3.16
CA LEU A 165 17.35 31.23 -2.64
C LEU A 165 17.82 32.34 -1.72
N ASN A 166 18.34 31.95 -0.56
CA ASN A 166 19.04 32.81 0.38
C ASN A 166 20.38 32.16 0.81
N GLY A 167 21.22 32.91 1.51
CA GLY A 167 22.49 32.41 2.05
C GLY A 167 23.62 32.24 1.02
N ARG A 168 24.48 31.24 1.25
CA ARG A 168 25.73 31.01 0.50
C ARG A 168 25.94 29.55 0.04
N ASP A 169 24.97 28.67 0.24
CA ASP A 169 25.11 27.22 0.01
C ASP A 169 24.95 26.80 -1.46
N TYR A 170 25.82 27.36 -2.30
CA TYR A 170 25.87 27.11 -3.74
C TYR A 170 25.95 25.60 -4.09
N LEU A 171 26.71 24.82 -3.32
CA LEU A 171 26.87 23.38 -3.55
C LEU A 171 25.56 22.61 -3.33
N GLN A 172 24.76 23.02 -2.35
CA GLN A 172 23.47 22.39 -2.09
C GLN A 172 22.49 22.68 -3.21
N ILE A 173 22.48 23.92 -3.73
CA ILE A 173 21.66 24.30 -4.88
C ILE A 173 22.06 23.48 -6.12
N ARG A 174 23.36 23.27 -6.36
CA ARG A 174 23.85 22.39 -7.43
C ARG A 174 23.36 20.95 -7.29
N ARG A 175 23.29 20.42 -6.06
CA ARG A 175 22.73 19.09 -5.78
C ARG A 175 21.23 19.04 -6.06
N LEU A 176 20.48 20.02 -5.56
CA LEU A 176 19.05 20.16 -5.80
C LEU A 176 18.76 20.20 -7.31
N LEU A 177 19.46 21.05 -8.06
CA LEU A 177 19.32 21.13 -9.52
C LEU A 177 19.67 19.81 -10.21
N GLY A 178 20.66 19.07 -9.72
CA GLY A 178 20.98 17.74 -10.22
C GLY A 178 19.84 16.73 -10.05
N MET A 179 18.93 16.95 -9.11
CA MET A 179 17.77 16.08 -8.86
C MET A 179 16.53 16.51 -9.62
N ILE A 180 16.29 17.82 -9.73
CA ILE A 180 15.02 18.36 -10.25
C ILE A 180 15.09 18.88 -11.68
N TYR A 181 16.28 19.06 -12.27
CA TYR A 181 16.41 19.70 -13.58
C TYR A 181 16.01 18.77 -14.73
N SER A 182 15.14 19.29 -15.60
CA SER A 182 14.69 18.67 -16.85
C SER A 182 14.33 19.77 -17.85
N GLN A 183 14.62 19.57 -19.13
CA GLN A 183 14.27 20.53 -20.21
C GLN A 183 12.75 20.71 -20.38
N LYS A 184 11.95 19.78 -19.85
CA LYS A 184 10.48 19.78 -19.91
C LYS A 184 9.83 20.84 -19.01
N HIS A 185 10.50 21.17 -17.90
CA HIS A 185 9.98 22.05 -16.86
C HIS A 185 10.59 23.45 -16.92
N PHE A 186 10.10 24.36 -16.10
CA PHE A 186 10.60 25.73 -16.00
C PHE A 186 11.15 26.00 -14.60
N TYR A 187 12.23 26.76 -14.51
CA TYR A 187 12.92 27.07 -13.26
C TYR A 187 13.05 28.59 -13.14
N PHE A 188 12.28 29.19 -12.26
CA PHE A 188 12.39 30.60 -11.92
C PHE A 188 13.17 30.72 -10.63
N VAL A 189 14.33 31.37 -10.72
CA VAL A 189 15.27 31.46 -9.61
C VAL A 189 15.28 32.87 -9.07
N HIS A 190 14.72 33.03 -7.89
CA HIS A 190 14.86 34.24 -7.10
C HIS A 190 16.06 34.09 -6.17
N VAL A 191 16.87 35.14 -6.09
CA VAL A 191 17.89 35.26 -5.05
C VAL A 191 17.56 36.50 -4.23
N ASP A 192 17.62 36.36 -2.91
CA ASP A 192 17.43 37.48 -1.98
C ASP A 192 18.24 38.72 -2.39
N SER A 193 17.63 39.90 -2.30
CA SER A 193 18.26 41.17 -2.69
C SER A 193 19.57 41.46 -1.95
N ARG A 194 19.75 40.91 -0.75
CA ARG A 194 20.96 41.04 0.09
C ARG A 194 22.09 40.08 -0.32
N GLN A 195 21.81 39.04 -1.12
CA GLN A 195 22.76 37.97 -1.44
C GLN A 195 23.38 38.13 -2.83
N GLN A 196 24.28 39.11 -2.99
CA GLN A 196 24.89 39.44 -4.30
C GLN A 196 25.79 38.32 -4.86
N PHE A 197 26.53 37.63 -3.99
CA PHE A 197 27.40 36.51 -4.39
C PHE A 197 26.58 35.40 -5.05
N LEU A 198 25.54 34.92 -4.36
CA LEU A 198 24.71 33.82 -4.84
C LEU A 198 23.96 34.21 -6.13
N TYR A 199 23.51 35.45 -6.24
CA TYR A 199 22.89 35.97 -7.46
C TYR A 199 23.87 35.91 -8.65
N SER A 200 25.12 36.26 -8.43
CA SER A 200 26.17 36.21 -9.46
C SER A 200 26.44 34.76 -9.90
N GLU A 201 26.46 33.80 -8.97
CA GLU A 201 26.63 32.38 -9.29
C GLU A 201 25.41 31.81 -10.05
N MET A 202 24.18 32.17 -9.68
CA MET A 202 22.99 31.72 -10.41
C MET A 202 22.95 32.27 -11.83
N LEU A 203 23.42 33.51 -12.06
CA LEU A 203 23.57 34.05 -13.41
C LEU A 203 24.61 33.30 -14.26
N LYS A 204 25.67 32.75 -13.64
CA LYS A 204 26.62 31.88 -14.35
C LYS A 204 25.96 30.58 -14.77
N ILE A 205 25.20 29.93 -13.87
CA ILE A 205 24.44 28.72 -14.18
C ILE A 205 23.44 28.97 -15.32
N GLN A 206 22.71 30.09 -15.28
CA GLN A 206 21.80 30.44 -16.37
C GLN A 206 22.54 30.52 -17.71
N LYS A 207 23.69 31.21 -17.76
CA LYS A 207 24.51 31.29 -18.98
C LYS A 207 25.01 29.92 -19.44
N GLU A 208 25.39 29.04 -18.52
CA GLU A 208 25.80 27.66 -18.85
C GLU A 208 24.66 26.87 -19.51
N PHE A 209 23.42 27.02 -19.03
CA PHE A 209 22.25 26.42 -19.65
C PHE A 209 21.95 27.04 -21.03
N GLU A 210 22.01 28.36 -21.16
CA GLU A 210 21.81 29.07 -22.42
C GLU A 210 22.83 28.66 -23.48
N ILE A 211 24.12 28.50 -23.12
CA ILE A 211 25.18 28.01 -24.02
C ILE A 211 24.88 26.60 -24.52
N LYS A 212 24.22 25.77 -23.71
CA LYS A 212 23.79 24.42 -24.08
C LYS A 212 22.47 24.40 -24.87
N GLY A 213 21.88 25.56 -25.15
CA GLY A 213 20.61 25.71 -25.87
C GLY A 213 19.37 25.52 -24.99
N PHE A 214 19.52 25.56 -23.65
CA PHE A 214 18.41 25.41 -22.72
C PHE A 214 18.00 26.77 -22.13
N PHE A 215 16.78 27.21 -22.43
CA PHE A 215 16.26 28.53 -22.03
C PHE A 215 15.21 28.47 -20.91
N ASN A 216 15.03 27.29 -20.32
CA ASN A 216 14.00 27.02 -19.32
C ASN A 216 14.42 27.33 -17.88
N PHE A 217 15.64 27.83 -17.67
CA PHE A 217 16.18 28.25 -16.38
C PHE A 217 16.41 29.77 -16.37
N LYS A 218 15.65 30.51 -15.55
CA LYS A 218 15.63 31.98 -15.57
C LYS A 218 15.81 32.55 -14.16
N VAL A 219 16.86 33.34 -13.99
CA VAL A 219 17.13 34.10 -12.76
C VAL A 219 16.39 35.43 -12.81
N LEU A 220 15.62 35.72 -11.77
CA LEU A 220 14.81 36.94 -11.69
C LEU A 220 15.69 38.18 -11.48
N ARG A 221 15.46 39.20 -12.30
CA ARG A 221 16.16 40.49 -12.18
C ARG A 221 15.62 41.32 -11.02
N LYS A 222 14.30 41.31 -10.82
CA LYS A 222 13.65 41.94 -9.67
C LYS A 222 13.85 41.05 -8.45
N ARG A 223 14.61 41.55 -7.47
CA ARG A 223 14.92 40.85 -6.23
C ARG A 223 14.19 41.48 -5.06
N PHE A 224 13.80 40.64 -4.13
CA PHE A 224 13.02 40.99 -2.93
C PHE A 224 13.85 40.56 -1.72
N ALA A 225 13.68 41.22 -0.57
CA ALA A 225 14.24 40.74 0.68
C ALA A 225 13.37 39.59 1.20
N THR A 226 13.87 38.35 1.18
CA THR A 226 13.17 37.17 1.68
C THR A 226 13.18 37.20 3.21
N ILE A 227 12.09 37.71 3.78
CA ILE A 227 11.90 37.79 5.24
C ILE A 227 10.83 36.76 5.57
N TRP A 228 11.17 35.77 6.40
CA TRP A 228 10.22 34.79 6.88
C TRP A 228 9.07 35.48 7.63
N GLY A 229 7.84 35.17 7.22
CA GLY A 229 6.62 35.81 7.75
C GLY A 229 6.34 37.23 7.22
N GLY A 230 7.17 37.76 6.31
CA GLY A 230 6.97 39.07 5.68
C GLY A 230 6.13 39.00 4.40
N THR A 231 5.55 40.15 3.99
CA THR A 231 4.76 40.26 2.75
C THR A 231 5.58 40.09 1.48
N SER A 232 6.90 40.31 1.56
CA SER A 232 7.82 40.23 0.42
C SER A 232 7.88 38.85 -0.22
N LEU A 233 7.65 37.77 0.54
CA LEU A 233 7.56 36.40 0.00
C LEU A 233 6.30 36.20 -0.84
N LEU A 234 5.18 36.75 -0.39
CA LEU A 234 3.92 36.72 -1.14
C LEU A 234 4.02 37.57 -2.41
N GLU A 235 4.60 38.76 -2.31
CA GLU A 235 4.84 39.63 -3.48
C GLU A 235 5.74 38.96 -4.51
N LEU A 236 6.79 38.27 -4.06
CA LEU A 236 7.65 37.46 -4.93
C LEU A 236 6.84 36.38 -5.65
N PHE A 237 6.04 35.62 -4.92
CA PHE A 237 5.26 34.51 -5.47
C PHE A 237 4.25 35.01 -6.52
N LEU A 238 3.53 36.09 -6.23
CA LEU A 238 2.60 36.73 -7.16
C LEU A 238 3.32 37.32 -8.38
N PHE A 239 4.49 37.92 -8.18
CA PHE A 239 5.32 38.44 -9.27
C PHE A 239 5.74 37.33 -10.24
N VAL A 240 6.14 36.16 -9.72
CA VAL A 240 6.53 34.99 -10.53
C VAL A 240 5.35 34.45 -11.32
N ILE A 241 4.17 34.33 -10.71
CA ILE A 241 2.95 33.92 -11.42
C ILE A 241 2.64 34.91 -12.53
N ASN A 242 2.62 36.20 -12.22
CA ASN A 242 2.30 37.24 -13.19
C ASN A 242 3.29 37.24 -14.37
N GLN A 243 4.60 37.20 -14.07
CA GLN A 243 5.65 37.19 -15.08
C GLN A 243 5.63 35.90 -15.93
N SER A 244 5.40 34.73 -15.31
CA SER A 244 5.35 33.47 -16.06
C SER A 244 4.15 33.40 -17.00
N ILE A 245 2.96 33.83 -16.55
CA ILE A 245 1.71 33.72 -17.32
C ILE A 245 1.58 34.85 -18.35
N PHE A 246 1.78 36.10 -17.95
CA PHE A 246 1.42 37.25 -18.78
C PHE A 246 2.60 37.86 -19.54
N GLU A 247 3.82 37.83 -18.98
CA GLU A 247 4.99 38.39 -19.68
C GLU A 247 5.67 37.36 -20.59
N LEU A 248 5.76 36.10 -20.15
CA LEU A 248 6.47 35.04 -20.88
C LEU A 248 5.54 34.01 -21.53
N GLU A 249 4.24 34.10 -21.28
CA GLU A 249 3.21 33.21 -21.83
C GLU A 249 3.54 31.71 -21.63
N ILE A 250 4.19 31.37 -20.52
CA ILE A 250 4.59 30.01 -20.19
C ILE A 250 3.39 29.24 -19.68
N LYS A 251 3.08 28.13 -20.35
CA LYS A 251 2.04 27.18 -19.90
C LYS A 251 2.65 26.12 -18.98
N TRP A 252 2.33 26.22 -17.70
CA TRP A 252 2.64 25.25 -16.66
C TRP A 252 1.35 24.77 -15.97
N ASP A 253 1.35 23.54 -15.46
CA ASP A 253 0.22 22.90 -14.78
C ASP A 253 0.30 23.04 -13.26
N TYR A 254 1.53 23.03 -12.71
CA TYR A 254 1.81 23.14 -11.28
C TYR A 254 2.96 24.12 -11.04
N ILE A 255 2.89 24.87 -9.94
CA ILE A 255 4.00 25.64 -9.40
C ILE A 255 4.47 25.01 -8.09
N ILE A 256 5.77 24.71 -7.98
CA ILE A 256 6.37 24.17 -6.75
C ILE A 256 7.37 25.19 -6.22
N ASN A 257 7.15 25.62 -5.00
CA ASN A 257 8.05 26.49 -4.28
C ASN A 257 9.11 25.67 -3.55
N LEU A 258 10.40 25.95 -3.78
CA LEU A 258 11.53 25.33 -3.11
C LEU A 258 12.55 26.39 -2.66
N SER A 259 13.28 26.11 -1.61
CA SER A 259 14.41 26.87 -1.08
C SER A 259 15.72 26.09 -1.22
N GLU A 260 16.86 26.72 -0.93
CA GLU A 260 18.16 26.05 -0.93
C GLU A 260 18.29 24.91 0.10
N LYS A 261 17.37 24.83 1.06
CA LYS A 261 17.37 23.81 2.13
C LYS A 261 16.51 22.59 1.79
N ASP A 262 15.65 22.70 0.79
CA ASP A 262 14.74 21.63 0.43
C ASP A 262 15.48 20.54 -0.36
N MET A 263 15.13 19.28 -0.08
CA MET A 263 15.69 18.12 -0.75
C MET A 263 14.56 17.15 -1.10
N PRO A 264 14.18 17.03 -2.38
CA PRO A 264 13.14 16.11 -2.80
C PRO A 264 13.48 14.68 -2.42
N LEU A 265 12.55 13.98 -1.78
CA LEU A 265 12.69 12.55 -1.49
C LEU A 265 12.31 11.68 -2.70
N LEU A 266 11.42 12.19 -3.55
CA LEU A 266 10.99 11.55 -4.78
C LEU A 266 11.89 11.95 -5.94
N SER A 267 12.10 11.02 -6.87
CA SER A 267 12.68 11.37 -8.18
C SER A 267 11.73 12.31 -8.93
N LEU A 268 12.27 13.08 -9.88
CA LEU A 268 11.44 13.95 -10.71
C LEU A 268 10.35 13.17 -11.47
N GLU A 269 10.65 11.96 -11.93
CA GLU A 269 9.67 11.09 -12.60
C GLU A 269 8.55 10.66 -11.64
N GLU A 270 8.90 10.25 -10.42
CA GLU A 270 7.89 9.84 -9.43
C GLU A 270 7.02 11.04 -9.02
N LEU A 271 7.62 12.23 -8.87
CA LEU A 271 6.87 13.46 -8.64
C LEU A 271 5.90 13.77 -9.79
N GLU A 272 6.32 13.61 -11.06
CA GLU A 272 5.45 13.80 -12.21
C GLU A 272 4.26 12.83 -12.19
N LYS A 273 4.49 11.55 -11.85
CA LYS A 273 3.43 10.53 -11.72
C LYS A 273 2.45 10.88 -10.59
N GLN A 274 2.93 11.32 -9.43
CA GLN A 274 2.08 11.71 -8.30
C GLN A 274 1.23 12.96 -8.60
N LEU A 275 1.75 13.87 -9.43
CA LEU A 275 1.01 15.04 -9.88
C LEU A 275 -0.02 14.71 -10.97
N GLU A 276 -0.02 13.49 -11.51
CA GLU A 276 -0.92 13.07 -12.57
C GLU A 276 -2.37 12.82 -12.09
N LYS A 277 -3.29 13.03 -13.03
CA LYS A 277 -4.74 13.34 -12.91
C LYS A 277 -5.64 12.47 -12.02
N LYS A 278 -5.17 11.44 -11.30
CA LYS A 278 -6.03 10.63 -10.42
C LYS A 278 -5.61 10.75 -8.96
N ARG A 279 -6.01 11.87 -8.34
CA ARG A 279 -5.93 12.02 -6.89
C ARG A 279 -7.11 11.30 -6.24
N PHE A 280 -6.81 10.28 -5.46
CA PHE A 280 -7.79 9.66 -4.58
C PHE A 280 -7.88 10.51 -3.32
N ALA A 281 -9.05 11.11 -3.09
CA ALA A 281 -9.33 11.78 -1.82
C ALA A 281 -9.66 10.72 -0.77
N THR A 282 -8.63 9.98 -0.31
CA THR A 282 -8.79 8.90 0.67
C THR A 282 -9.26 9.49 1.99
N ILE A 283 -10.49 9.16 2.38
CA ILE A 283 -11.01 9.50 3.71
C ILE A 283 -10.79 8.31 4.66
N TRP A 284 -10.68 8.59 5.96
CA TRP A 284 -10.58 7.52 6.94
C TRP A 284 -11.82 6.60 6.89
N GLY A 285 -11.59 5.30 6.72
CA GLY A 285 -12.65 4.30 6.53
C GLY A 285 -13.32 4.27 5.15
N GLY A 286 -12.90 5.12 4.23
CA GLY A 286 -13.46 5.22 2.87
C GLY A 286 -13.14 4.04 1.97
N THR A 287 -14.01 3.81 1.01
CA THR A 287 -13.79 2.90 -0.12
C THR A 287 -12.69 3.37 -1.07
N SER A 288 -12.49 4.68 -1.15
CA SER A 288 -11.47 5.34 -1.96
C SER A 288 -10.05 4.86 -1.69
N LEU A 289 -9.75 4.39 -0.46
CA LEU A 289 -8.44 3.83 -0.12
C LEU A 289 -8.19 2.47 -0.78
N LEU A 290 -9.19 1.58 -0.80
CA LEU A 290 -9.07 0.31 -1.52
C LEU A 290 -9.03 0.54 -3.04
N GLU A 291 -9.83 1.48 -3.55
CA GLU A 291 -9.82 1.84 -4.97
C GLU A 291 -8.45 2.38 -5.42
N LEU A 292 -7.81 3.21 -4.59
CA LEU A 292 -6.43 3.67 -4.82
C LEU A 292 -5.48 2.48 -4.95
N PHE A 293 -5.54 1.55 -4.01
CA PHE A 293 -4.67 0.36 -3.99
C PHE A 293 -4.81 -0.48 -5.27
N LEU A 294 -6.06 -0.80 -5.63
CA LEU A 294 -6.39 -1.57 -6.83
C LEU A 294 -5.99 -0.82 -8.11
N PHE A 295 -6.18 0.49 -8.14
CA PHE A 295 -5.76 1.32 -9.26
C PHE A 295 -4.24 1.30 -9.45
N VAL A 296 -3.46 1.48 -8.38
CA VAL A 296 -1.99 1.43 -8.44
C VAL A 296 -1.49 0.06 -8.91
N ILE A 297 -2.09 -1.03 -8.41
CA ILE A 297 -1.77 -2.39 -8.85
C ILE A 297 -2.06 -2.53 -10.36
N ASN A 298 -3.27 -2.20 -10.78
CA ASN A 298 -3.69 -2.36 -12.17
C ASN A 298 -2.84 -1.50 -13.13
N GLN A 299 -2.61 -0.23 -12.78
CA GLN A 299 -1.81 0.69 -13.57
C GLN A 299 -0.35 0.23 -13.66
N SER A 300 0.25 -0.18 -12.54
CA SER A 300 1.65 -0.59 -12.53
C SER A 300 1.89 -1.89 -13.31
N ILE A 301 0.98 -2.86 -13.24
CA ILE A 301 1.12 -4.17 -13.91
C ILE A 301 0.76 -4.07 -15.39
N PHE A 302 -0.43 -3.54 -15.72
CA PHE A 302 -1.00 -3.67 -17.07
C PHE A 302 -0.81 -2.43 -17.95
N GLU A 303 -0.70 -1.23 -17.37
CA GLU A 303 -0.53 0.00 -18.17
C GLU A 303 0.95 0.37 -18.31
N LEU A 304 1.71 0.28 -17.22
CA LEU A 304 3.12 0.68 -17.18
C LEU A 304 4.09 -0.50 -17.33
N GLU A 305 3.60 -1.74 -17.24
CA GLU A 305 4.37 -2.98 -17.34
C GLU A 305 5.62 -3.00 -16.42
N ILE A 306 5.50 -2.39 -15.23
CA ILE A 306 6.60 -2.30 -14.27
C ILE A 306 6.84 -3.67 -13.65
N LYS A 307 8.10 -4.10 -13.65
CA LYS A 307 8.55 -5.32 -12.99
C LYS A 307 8.87 -5.03 -11.52
N TRP A 308 8.04 -5.57 -10.63
CA TRP A 308 8.14 -5.46 -9.18
C TRP A 308 7.60 -6.74 -8.55
N ASP A 309 8.17 -7.16 -7.42
CA ASP A 309 7.79 -8.42 -6.75
C ASP A 309 6.81 -8.18 -5.59
N TYR A 310 6.94 -7.04 -4.90
CA TYR A 310 6.13 -6.68 -3.74
C TYR A 310 5.59 -5.25 -3.84
N ILE A 311 4.37 -5.06 -3.35
CA ILE A 311 3.81 -3.74 -3.02
C ILE A 311 3.69 -3.62 -1.50
N ILE A 312 4.18 -2.50 -0.95
CA ILE A 312 4.17 -2.19 0.48
C ILE A 312 3.54 -0.81 0.64
N ASN A 313 2.50 -0.67 1.47
CA ASN A 313 1.98 0.64 1.83
C ASN A 313 2.57 1.17 3.12
N LEU A 314 2.85 2.47 3.09
CA LEU A 314 3.36 3.29 4.20
C LEU A 314 2.61 4.64 4.18
N SER A 315 2.43 5.26 5.33
CA SER A 315 1.96 6.64 5.52
C SER A 315 3.09 7.55 6.00
N GLU A 316 2.79 8.85 6.12
CA GLU A 316 3.77 9.84 6.62
C GLU A 316 4.19 9.61 8.08
N LYS A 317 3.52 8.70 8.81
CA LYS A 317 3.84 8.37 10.21
C LYS A 317 4.69 7.13 10.36
N ASP A 318 4.89 6.36 9.30
CA ASP A 318 5.63 5.12 9.35
C ASP A 318 7.14 5.38 9.23
N MET A 319 7.92 4.60 9.96
CA MET A 319 9.37 4.70 9.99
C MET A 319 9.98 3.31 9.87
N PRO A 320 10.94 3.09 8.94
CA PRO A 320 11.58 1.79 8.81
C PRO A 320 12.45 1.49 10.04
N LEU A 321 12.22 0.32 10.66
CA LEU A 321 13.07 -0.21 11.74
C LEU A 321 14.20 -1.10 11.23
N LEU A 322 14.03 -1.68 10.03
CA LEU A 322 15.02 -2.50 9.35
C LEU A 322 15.70 -1.68 8.25
N SER A 323 16.96 -2.00 7.97
CA SER A 323 17.60 -1.52 6.75
C SER A 323 16.96 -2.14 5.51
N LEU A 324 17.11 -1.48 4.36
CA LEU A 324 16.58 -2.00 3.09
C LEU A 324 17.13 -3.40 2.76
N GLU A 325 18.43 -3.62 3.00
CA GLU A 325 19.09 -4.93 2.80
C GLU A 325 18.46 -6.03 3.68
N GLU A 326 18.12 -5.70 4.93
CA GLU A 326 17.45 -6.64 5.84
C GLU A 326 16.01 -6.92 5.40
N LEU A 327 15.28 -5.91 4.91
CA LEU A 327 13.93 -6.07 4.37
C LEU A 327 13.94 -6.94 3.12
N GLU A 328 14.80 -6.64 2.15
CA GLU A 328 14.95 -7.42 0.91
C GLU A 328 15.28 -8.87 1.23
N LYS A 329 16.23 -9.10 2.15
CA LYS A 329 16.57 -10.45 2.59
C LYS A 329 15.39 -11.17 3.27
N GLN A 330 14.55 -10.46 4.03
CA GLN A 330 13.35 -11.06 4.61
C GLN A 330 12.31 -11.43 3.56
N LEU A 331 12.14 -10.61 2.53
CA LEU A 331 11.24 -10.90 1.40
C LEU A 331 11.78 -12.06 0.55
N GLU A 332 13.08 -12.13 0.31
CA GLU A 332 13.73 -13.22 -0.44
C GLU A 332 13.61 -14.58 0.26
N ASN A 333 13.85 -14.62 1.57
CA ASN A 333 13.75 -15.84 2.40
C ASN A 333 12.34 -16.46 2.35
N PHE A 334 11.36 -15.65 1.98
CA PHE A 334 9.94 -15.97 1.95
C PHE A 334 9.35 -15.50 0.63
N SER A 335 10.07 -15.81 -0.46
CA SER A 335 9.68 -15.50 -1.82
C SER A 335 8.27 -16.01 -2.13
N ASN A 336 7.54 -15.21 -2.92
CA ASN A 336 6.19 -15.47 -3.41
C ASN A 336 5.08 -15.42 -2.35
N LYS A 337 5.27 -14.67 -1.26
CA LYS A 337 4.29 -14.61 -0.15
C LYS A 337 3.90 -13.21 0.25
N SER A 338 2.61 -12.92 0.27
CA SER A 338 2.03 -11.75 0.94
C SER A 338 2.02 -11.89 2.47
N TYR A 339 2.18 -10.79 3.17
CA TYR A 339 2.15 -10.67 4.62
C TYR A 339 0.94 -9.84 5.01
N LEU A 340 -0.05 -10.52 5.59
CA LEU A 340 -1.30 -9.94 6.04
C LEU A 340 -1.46 -10.24 7.54
N SER A 341 -1.57 -9.21 8.36
CA SER A 341 -1.84 -9.40 9.79
C SER A 341 -3.35 -9.53 10.00
N SER A 342 -3.79 -10.68 10.49
CA SER A 342 -5.21 -10.96 10.76
C SER A 342 -5.59 -10.58 12.19
N HIS A 343 -6.87 -10.37 12.44
CA HIS A 343 -7.37 -9.86 13.73
C HIS A 343 -7.06 -10.79 14.93
N GLY A 344 -6.87 -12.10 14.72
CA GLY A 344 -6.37 -13.02 15.75
C GLY A 344 -7.35 -13.42 16.85
N TYR A 345 -8.65 -13.16 16.68
CA TYR A 345 -9.71 -13.53 17.62
C TYR A 345 -10.93 -14.11 16.87
N ASN A 346 -12.14 -14.13 17.46
CA ASN A 346 -13.34 -14.63 16.79
C ASN A 346 -13.77 -13.75 15.59
N THR A 347 -13.86 -14.35 14.39
CA THR A 347 -14.19 -13.65 13.13
C THR A 347 -15.57 -13.02 13.13
N ALA A 348 -16.60 -13.68 13.69
CA ALA A 348 -17.94 -13.09 13.77
C ALA A 348 -17.96 -11.80 14.60
N SER A 349 -17.18 -11.76 15.69
CA SER A 349 -16.98 -10.55 16.50
C SER A 349 -16.27 -9.44 15.71
N PHE A 350 -15.24 -9.79 14.94
CA PHE A 350 -14.54 -8.84 14.06
C PHE A 350 -15.50 -8.23 13.03
N LEU A 351 -16.23 -9.06 12.29
CA LEU A 351 -17.19 -8.61 11.27
C LEU A 351 -18.28 -7.69 11.84
N ASN A 352 -18.78 -8.01 13.04
CA ASN A 352 -19.75 -7.18 13.73
C ASN A 352 -19.17 -5.81 14.10
N LYS A 353 -17.94 -5.76 14.63
CA LYS A 353 -17.26 -4.51 15.00
C LYS A 353 -16.92 -3.64 13.80
N GLN A 354 -16.51 -4.27 12.70
CA GLN A 354 -16.21 -3.60 11.43
C GLN A 354 -17.47 -3.17 10.65
N GLY A 355 -18.65 -3.51 11.14
CA GLY A 355 -19.90 -3.04 10.56
C GLY A 355 -20.32 -3.78 9.29
N PHE A 356 -19.88 -5.03 9.08
CA PHE A 356 -20.30 -5.87 7.95
C PHE A 356 -21.82 -6.16 7.93
N ASN A 357 -22.54 -5.88 9.01
CA ASN A 357 -23.99 -5.94 9.05
C ASN A 357 -24.67 -4.72 8.40
N PHE A 358 -23.91 -3.80 7.81
CA PHE A 358 -24.43 -2.59 7.19
C PHE A 358 -23.82 -2.35 5.81
N HIS A 359 -24.61 -1.70 4.95
CA HIS A 359 -24.13 -1.11 3.70
C HIS A 359 -23.66 0.32 3.96
N PHE A 360 -22.45 0.63 3.51
CA PHE A 360 -21.89 1.96 3.52
C PHE A 360 -21.69 2.48 2.09
N LEU A 361 -21.91 3.76 1.85
CA LEU A 361 -21.62 4.39 0.56
C LEU A 361 -20.80 5.66 0.80
N GLU A 362 -19.68 5.80 0.08
CA GLU A 362 -18.83 6.99 0.14
C GLU A 362 -19.36 8.09 -0.77
N CYS A 363 -19.56 9.29 -0.22
CA CYS A 363 -19.93 10.46 -1.00
C CYS A 363 -19.74 11.74 -0.17
N GLU A 364 -19.40 12.87 -0.79
CA GLU A 364 -19.09 14.15 -0.09
C GLU A 364 -17.98 14.01 0.96
N LYS A 365 -16.95 13.19 0.70
CA LYS A 365 -15.86 12.91 1.64
C LYS A 365 -16.36 12.33 2.97
N ARG A 366 -17.45 11.56 2.93
CA ARG A 366 -18.06 10.91 4.10
C ARG A 366 -18.55 9.51 3.76
N MET A 367 -18.42 8.59 4.71
CA MET A 367 -19.07 7.28 4.67
C MET A 367 -20.49 7.36 5.23
N TRP A 368 -21.48 7.05 4.39
CA TRP A 368 -22.89 7.02 4.76
C TRP A 368 -23.33 5.61 5.04
N ARG A 369 -23.75 5.33 6.28
CA ARG A 369 -24.42 4.06 6.62
C ARG A 369 -25.87 4.12 6.11
N VAL A 370 -26.18 3.38 5.06
CA VAL A 370 -27.43 3.54 4.30
C VAL A 370 -28.44 2.41 4.52
N ALA A 371 -28.01 1.20 4.88
CA ALA A 371 -28.92 0.09 5.11
C ALA A 371 -28.30 -0.95 6.04
N LYS A 372 -29.16 -1.80 6.63
CA LYS A 372 -28.73 -3.05 7.26
C LYS A 372 -28.59 -4.11 6.17
N ARG A 373 -27.50 -4.87 6.22
CA ARG A 373 -27.25 -6.04 5.37
C ARG A 373 -27.85 -7.25 6.08
N ASN A 374 -28.92 -7.80 5.50
CA ASN A 374 -29.63 -8.95 6.09
C ASN A 374 -29.04 -10.28 5.61
N ASP A 375 -28.56 -10.29 4.36
CA ASP A 375 -27.97 -11.47 3.74
C ASP A 375 -26.51 -11.18 3.38
N PHE A 376 -25.67 -12.18 3.61
CA PHE A 376 -24.27 -12.19 3.20
C PHE A 376 -24.08 -13.39 2.25
N PRO A 377 -23.21 -13.31 1.22
CA PRO A 377 -23.03 -14.43 0.29
C PRO A 377 -22.73 -15.73 1.05
N LEU A 378 -23.56 -16.74 0.82
CA LEU A 378 -23.40 -18.06 1.42
C LEU A 378 -22.03 -18.63 0.99
N ASN A 379 -21.33 -19.26 1.92
CA ASN A 379 -20.00 -19.85 1.72
C ASN A 379 -18.86 -18.85 1.46
N LEU A 380 -19.11 -17.54 1.54
CA LEU A 380 -18.05 -16.54 1.54
C LEU A 380 -17.45 -16.42 2.95
N ARG A 381 -16.26 -17.00 3.16
CA ARG A 381 -15.48 -16.78 4.37
C ARG A 381 -14.75 -15.46 4.26
N LEU A 382 -15.13 -14.53 5.12
CA LEU A 382 -14.42 -13.29 5.31
C LEU A 382 -13.31 -13.46 6.34
N ASP A 383 -12.24 -12.73 6.12
CA ASP A 383 -11.18 -12.52 7.10
C ASP A 383 -10.69 -11.07 7.00
N GLY A 384 -9.92 -10.63 7.98
CA GLY A 384 -9.40 -9.27 8.02
C GLY A 384 -8.47 -9.00 9.17
N GLY A 385 -7.96 -7.79 9.24
CA GLY A 385 -7.07 -7.31 10.29
C GLY A 385 -6.46 -5.98 9.90
N SER A 386 -5.13 -5.91 9.85
CA SER A 386 -4.40 -4.69 9.53
C SER A 386 -4.57 -4.29 8.06
N ASP A 387 -4.74 -3.00 7.80
CA ASP A 387 -4.66 -2.38 6.46
C ASP A 387 -3.23 -2.01 6.05
N TRP A 388 -2.23 -2.27 6.91
CA TRP A 388 -0.81 -2.31 6.56
C TRP A 388 -0.44 -3.66 5.96
N LEU A 389 -0.12 -3.66 4.68
CA LEU A 389 0.00 -4.86 3.86
C LEU A 389 1.35 -4.89 3.13
N ILE A 390 1.92 -6.08 3.03
CA ILE A 390 2.99 -6.38 2.08
C ILE A 390 2.43 -7.45 1.15
N ILE A 391 2.18 -7.12 -0.12
CA ILE A 391 1.49 -8.02 -1.04
C ILE A 391 2.45 -8.44 -2.15
N HIS A 392 2.57 -9.75 -2.35
CA HIS A 392 3.31 -10.31 -3.48
C HIS A 392 2.53 -10.09 -4.80
N ARG A 393 3.27 -9.92 -5.90
CA ARG A 393 2.71 -9.65 -7.23
C ARG A 393 1.58 -10.60 -7.63
N ASP A 394 1.68 -11.90 -7.35
CA ASP A 394 0.65 -12.87 -7.71
C ASP A 394 -0.70 -12.59 -7.04
N LEU A 395 -0.69 -12.26 -5.73
CA LEU A 395 -1.92 -11.91 -5.01
C LEU A 395 -2.47 -10.59 -5.54
N ALA A 396 -1.61 -9.61 -5.82
CA ALA A 396 -2.01 -8.33 -6.37
C ALA A 396 -2.67 -8.48 -7.74
N GLU A 397 -2.04 -9.23 -8.65
CA GLU A 397 -2.53 -9.51 -10.00
C GLU A 397 -3.87 -10.24 -9.96
N TYR A 398 -3.99 -11.29 -9.13
CA TYR A 398 -5.25 -11.98 -8.93
C TYR A 398 -6.35 -11.05 -8.42
N SER A 399 -6.03 -10.16 -7.48
CA SER A 399 -6.99 -9.23 -6.87
C SER A 399 -7.61 -8.24 -7.86
N VAL A 400 -6.91 -7.91 -8.94
CA VAL A 400 -7.41 -7.03 -10.02
C VAL A 400 -7.86 -7.80 -11.27
N SER A 401 -7.73 -9.13 -11.28
CA SER A 401 -8.12 -9.98 -12.41
C SER A 401 -9.63 -9.90 -12.72
N THR A 402 -9.99 -10.33 -13.92
CA THR A 402 -11.38 -10.41 -14.39
C THR A 402 -12.08 -11.71 -13.97
N GLU A 403 -11.46 -12.54 -13.12
CA GLU A 403 -12.11 -13.73 -12.58
C GLU A 403 -13.33 -13.37 -11.73
N ASP A 404 -14.29 -14.29 -11.64
CA ASP A 404 -15.58 -14.07 -10.99
C ASP A 404 -15.42 -13.67 -9.53
N LEU A 405 -14.58 -14.38 -8.78
CA LEU A 405 -14.43 -14.13 -7.35
C LEU A 405 -13.80 -12.75 -7.06
N PRO A 406 -12.60 -12.40 -7.58
CA PRO A 406 -12.03 -11.06 -7.42
C PRO A 406 -12.98 -9.95 -7.90
N SER A 407 -13.65 -10.16 -9.04
CA SER A 407 -14.59 -9.17 -9.59
C SER A 407 -15.78 -8.93 -8.67
N ASN A 408 -16.40 -10.00 -8.16
CA ASN A 408 -17.53 -9.90 -7.24
C ASN A 408 -17.10 -9.39 -5.85
N LEU A 409 -15.90 -9.73 -5.39
CA LEU A 409 -15.35 -9.16 -4.15
C LEU A 409 -15.11 -7.66 -4.27
N ARG A 410 -14.52 -7.19 -5.38
CA ARG A 410 -14.35 -5.74 -5.60
C ARG A 410 -15.69 -5.02 -5.54
N LEU A 411 -16.72 -5.60 -6.13
CA LEU A 411 -18.08 -5.05 -6.11
C LEU A 411 -18.69 -5.03 -4.70
N LEU A 412 -18.60 -6.13 -3.95
CA LEU A 412 -19.07 -6.23 -2.57
C LEU A 412 -18.41 -5.19 -1.66
N PHE A 413 -17.09 -5.05 -1.78
CA PHE A 413 -16.28 -4.15 -0.95
C PHE A 413 -16.46 -2.67 -1.26
N THR A 414 -17.14 -2.31 -2.36
CA THR A 414 -17.64 -0.93 -2.57
C THR A 414 -18.70 -0.51 -1.56
N THR A 415 -19.27 -1.47 -0.81
CA THR A 415 -20.31 -1.20 0.20
C THR A 415 -19.89 -1.53 1.64
N ILE A 416 -18.59 -1.78 1.85
CA ILE A 416 -18.01 -2.14 3.14
C ILE A 416 -17.22 -0.94 3.70
N LEU A 417 -17.32 -0.72 5.01
CA LEU A 417 -16.50 0.24 5.74
C LEU A 417 -15.11 -0.35 5.98
N LEU A 418 -14.06 0.49 5.94
CA LEU A 418 -12.66 0.03 6.11
C LEU A 418 -12.31 -1.16 5.21
N PRO A 419 -12.61 -1.09 3.89
CA PRO A 419 -12.56 -2.28 3.05
C PRO A 419 -11.15 -2.86 2.87
N LEU A 420 -10.10 -2.02 2.98
CA LEU A 420 -8.71 -2.47 2.88
C LEU A 420 -8.30 -3.42 4.03
N GLU A 421 -8.91 -3.28 5.21
CA GLU A 421 -8.65 -4.14 6.38
C GLU A 421 -9.11 -5.59 6.17
N SER A 422 -9.90 -5.90 5.13
CA SER A 422 -10.47 -7.25 4.96
C SER A 422 -10.46 -7.76 3.51
N PHE A 423 -10.32 -6.88 2.52
CA PHE A 423 -10.38 -7.27 1.11
C PHE A 423 -9.27 -8.26 0.74
N PHE A 424 -8.00 -7.89 0.98
CA PHE A 424 -6.88 -8.74 0.59
C PHE A 424 -6.79 -10.02 1.44
N HIS A 425 -7.20 -9.98 2.71
CA HIS A 425 -7.33 -11.19 3.55
C HIS A 425 -8.38 -12.14 2.99
N THR A 426 -9.53 -11.61 2.58
CA THR A 426 -10.62 -12.40 1.98
C THR A 426 -10.19 -13.00 0.64
N VAL A 427 -9.59 -12.21 -0.26
CA VAL A 427 -9.07 -12.71 -1.55
C VAL A 427 -8.03 -13.80 -1.32
N TRP A 428 -7.07 -13.55 -0.41
CA TRP A 428 -6.02 -14.51 -0.06
C TRP A 428 -6.59 -15.84 0.45
N PHE A 429 -7.61 -15.81 1.32
CA PHE A 429 -8.24 -17.01 1.84
C PHE A 429 -8.74 -17.94 0.72
N PHE A 430 -9.30 -17.37 -0.34
CA PHE A 430 -9.85 -18.14 -1.45
C PHE A 430 -8.81 -18.60 -2.48
N ILE A 431 -7.78 -17.80 -2.76
CA ILE A 431 -6.64 -18.25 -3.58
C ILE A 431 -6.03 -19.53 -2.99
N LYS A 432 -5.83 -19.53 -1.66
CA LYS A 432 -5.30 -20.68 -0.91
C LYS A 432 -6.15 -21.95 -1.12
N ARG A 433 -7.46 -21.80 -1.31
CA ARG A 433 -8.44 -22.89 -1.43
C ARG A 433 -8.62 -23.40 -2.87
N TYR A 434 -8.60 -22.52 -3.87
CA TYR A 434 -8.90 -22.88 -5.26
C TYR A 434 -7.71 -23.47 -6.03
N PHE A 435 -6.47 -23.09 -5.72
CA PHE A 435 -5.31 -23.50 -6.53
C PHE A 435 -4.55 -24.75 -6.07
N GLY A 436 -4.86 -25.33 -4.90
CA GLY A 436 -4.22 -26.55 -4.42
C GLY A 436 -2.67 -26.48 -4.34
N GLU A 437 -2.02 -27.59 -3.98
CA GLU A 437 -0.62 -27.67 -3.52
C GLU A 437 0.49 -27.06 -4.40
N ASN A 438 0.21 -26.71 -5.66
CA ASN A 438 1.22 -26.15 -6.57
C ASN A 438 1.52 -24.67 -6.36
N ILE A 439 0.68 -23.94 -5.61
CA ILE A 439 0.96 -22.57 -5.12
C ILE A 439 1.18 -22.58 -3.58
N GLN A 440 1.06 -23.74 -2.94
CA GLN A 440 1.02 -23.89 -1.47
C GLN A 440 2.39 -23.98 -0.80
N LYS A 441 3.21 -22.95 -0.98
CA LYS A 441 4.13 -22.59 0.08
C LYS A 441 3.98 -21.07 0.26
N ASN A 442 3.34 -20.55 1.32
CA ASN A 442 3.72 -20.75 2.74
C ASN A 442 3.38 -19.39 3.42
N PHE A 443 2.36 -19.23 4.27
CA PHE A 443 1.91 -17.87 4.69
C PHE A 443 1.71 -17.82 6.21
N CYS A 444 2.59 -17.10 6.92
CA CYS A 444 2.58 -17.03 8.39
C CYS A 444 1.69 -15.88 8.88
N SER A 445 0.78 -16.21 9.79
CA SER A 445 0.26 -15.30 10.81
C SER A 445 1.40 -14.93 11.77
N ASN A 446 1.50 -13.64 12.10
CA ASN A 446 2.53 -12.98 12.92
C ASN A 446 3.76 -12.50 12.14
N PHE A 447 3.55 -11.44 11.36
CA PHE A 447 4.55 -10.40 11.19
C PHE A 447 4.06 -9.17 11.94
N ILE A 448 4.75 -8.81 13.02
CA ILE A 448 4.68 -7.48 13.60
C ILE A 448 5.82 -6.70 12.93
N ILE A 449 5.46 -5.78 12.05
CA ILE A 449 6.32 -4.64 11.72
C ILE A 449 5.56 -3.42 12.22
N PHE A 450 5.99 -2.91 13.38
CA PHE A 450 5.87 -1.53 13.77
C PHE A 450 7.18 -1.13 14.40
#